data_AF-A0A0B2V596-F1
#
_entry.id   AF-A0A0B2V596-F1
#
_cell.length_a   1.000
_cell.length_b   1.000
_cell.length_c   1.000
_cell.angle_alpha   90.00
_cell.angle_beta   90.00
_cell.angle_gamma   90.00
#
_symmetry.space_group_name_H-M   'P 1'
#
loop_
_entity.id
_entity.type
_entity.pdbx_description
1 polymer ?
#
loop_
_entity_poly.entity_id
_entity_poly.type
_entity_poly.pdbx_seq_one_letter_code
_entity_poly.pdbx_strand_id
1 'polypeptide(L)'
;MIFNVLYIIVAVLLLVISLALLFAVIRQPSTRNVYVLHEGQWLADSITASIAITLAVLLLNNGICENHVDIVFTTIPLIQCVFLLATSIDYLVARFLPHFHRTSPLCYRVSFVFVTFSVVALVITITAIMDYLDDESIESCLPAIALPFSAFNVLYDICLILQIISALFHVLLLLGKQLDRHIKIAICMRIALIFVLFIGPTCAILLLRTIGNTHVDIAAKLVVLCVLLHSLCNTTFCVWRSPQLKRALSSSILKCSRMSDH
;
A
#
# COMPACT_ATOMS: atom_id res chain seq x y z
N MET A 1 -18.54 9.97 -12.03
CA MET A 1 -17.83 9.51 -13.24
C MET A 1 -16.36 9.90 -13.26
N ILE A 2 -15.98 11.19 -13.22
CA ILE A 2 -14.56 11.64 -13.26
C ILE A 2 -13.71 11.00 -12.15
N PHE A 3 -14.24 10.93 -10.93
CA PHE A 3 -13.54 10.33 -9.79
C PHE A 3 -13.21 8.84 -10.02
N ASN A 4 -14.17 8.06 -10.54
CA ASN A 4 -13.96 6.63 -10.82
C ASN A 4 -12.92 6.42 -11.93
N VAL A 5 -12.91 7.28 -12.95
CA VAL A 5 -11.91 7.23 -14.03
C VAL A 5 -10.51 7.54 -13.50
N LEU A 6 -10.36 8.60 -12.70
CA LEU A 6 -9.09 8.95 -12.08
C LEU A 6 -8.58 7.81 -11.19
N TYR A 7 -9.47 7.23 -10.40
CA TYR A 7 -9.19 6.11 -9.52
C TYR A 7 -8.66 4.88 -10.28
N ILE A 8 -9.30 4.51 -11.40
CA ILE A 8 -8.85 3.41 -12.27
C ILE A 8 -7.48 3.73 -12.88
N ILE A 9 -7.28 4.94 -13.40
CA ILE A 9 -6.00 5.33 -14.03
C ILE A 9 -4.85 5.20 -13.02
N VAL A 10 -5.02 5.73 -11.81
CA VAL A 10 -3.99 5.65 -10.76
C VAL A 10 -3.74 4.21 -10.34
N ALA A 11 -4.78 3.39 -10.18
CA ALA A 11 -4.63 1.98 -9.82
C ALA A 11 -3.91 1.18 -10.92
N VAL A 12 -4.27 1.39 -12.19
CA VAL A 12 -3.59 0.74 -13.34
C VAL A 12 -2.12 1.17 -13.42
N LEU A 13 -1.83 2.46 -13.27
CA LEU A 13 -0.45 2.96 -13.25
C LEU A 13 0.37 2.32 -12.12
N LEU A 14 -0.20 2.25 -10.91
CA LEU A 14 0.44 1.61 -9.77
C LEU A 14 0.70 0.12 -10.06
N LEU A 15 -0.28 -0.60 -10.60
CA LEU A 15 -0.14 -2.01 -10.95
C LEU A 15 1.00 -2.24 -11.95
N VAL A 16 1.02 -1.48 -13.03
CA VAL A 16 2.04 -1.60 -14.10
C VAL A 16 3.44 -1.32 -13.56
N ILE A 17 3.61 -0.23 -12.79
CA ILE A 17 4.91 0.15 -12.26
C ILE A 17 5.40 -0.89 -11.24
N SER A 18 4.54 -1.32 -10.31
CA SER A 18 4.90 -2.30 -9.28
C SER A 18 5.27 -3.65 -9.88
N LEU A 19 4.51 -4.13 -10.88
CA LEU A 19 4.85 -5.37 -11.59
C LEU A 19 6.16 -5.26 -12.37
N ALA A 20 6.41 -4.13 -13.04
CA ALA A 20 7.66 -3.90 -13.76
C ALA A 20 8.89 -3.94 -12.82
N LEU A 21 8.75 -3.37 -11.62
CA LEU A 21 9.82 -3.39 -10.61
C LEU A 21 10.01 -4.76 -9.98
N LEU A 22 8.92 -5.46 -9.67
CA LEU A 22 8.96 -6.83 -9.19
C LEU A 22 9.70 -7.72 -10.19
N PHE A 23 9.35 -7.62 -11.48
CA PHE A 23 10.01 -8.35 -12.55
C PHE A 23 11.50 -8.01 -12.68
N ALA A 24 11.85 -6.72 -12.61
CA ALA A 24 13.23 -6.27 -12.69
C ALA A 24 14.12 -6.80 -11.55
N VAL A 25 13.56 -6.90 -10.33
CA VAL A 25 14.29 -7.39 -9.15
C VAL A 25 14.33 -8.91 -9.09
N ILE A 26 13.25 -9.61 -9.45
CA ILE A 26 13.23 -11.08 -9.52
C ILE A 26 14.27 -11.59 -10.53
N ARG A 27 14.42 -10.91 -11.67
CA ARG A 27 15.41 -11.30 -12.71
C ARG A 27 16.87 -11.03 -12.32
N GLN A 28 17.14 -10.31 -11.24
CA GLN A 28 18.50 -9.95 -10.84
C GLN A 28 18.79 -10.31 -9.38
N PRO A 29 19.39 -11.48 -9.11
CA PRO A 29 19.64 -11.97 -7.75
C PRO A 29 20.49 -11.02 -6.89
N SER A 30 21.45 -10.31 -7.51
CA SER A 30 22.31 -9.34 -6.81
C SER A 30 21.54 -8.12 -6.28
N THR A 31 20.49 -7.71 -6.97
CA THR A 31 19.60 -6.62 -6.61
C THR A 31 18.56 -7.09 -5.60
N ARG A 32 18.10 -8.34 -5.69
CA ARG A 32 17.09 -8.94 -4.82
C ARG A 32 17.44 -8.85 -3.33
N ASN A 33 18.65 -9.24 -2.93
CA ASN A 33 19.08 -9.20 -1.53
C ASN A 33 19.03 -7.82 -0.88
N VAL A 34 19.18 -6.75 -1.68
CA VAL A 34 19.13 -5.36 -1.21
C VAL A 34 17.69 -4.84 -1.12
N TYR A 35 16.80 -5.38 -1.96
CA TYR A 35 15.43 -4.90 -2.11
C TYR A 35 14.37 -5.87 -1.59
N VAL A 36 14.71 -6.88 -0.77
CA VAL A 36 13.77 -7.91 -0.25
C VAL A 36 12.50 -7.32 0.38
N LEU A 37 12.62 -6.23 1.14
CA LEU A 37 11.46 -5.55 1.75
C LEU A 37 10.69 -4.72 0.72
N HIS A 38 11.37 -4.17 -0.29
CA HIS A 38 10.73 -3.44 -1.37
C HIS A 38 10.05 -4.39 -2.37
N GLU A 39 10.57 -5.62 -2.54
CA GLU A 39 9.92 -6.71 -3.28
C GLU A 39 8.54 -7.02 -2.65
N GLY A 40 8.51 -7.18 -1.31
CA GLY A 40 7.26 -7.34 -0.57
C GLY A 40 6.31 -6.14 -0.72
N GLN A 41 6.83 -4.91 -0.66
CA GLN A 41 6.05 -3.69 -0.89
C GLN A 41 5.43 -3.66 -2.28
N TRP A 42 6.20 -3.94 -3.34
CA TRP A 42 5.68 -3.89 -4.71
C TRP A 42 4.65 -4.99 -4.97
N LEU A 43 4.82 -6.18 -4.37
CA LEU A 43 3.79 -7.21 -4.42
C LEU A 43 2.49 -6.74 -3.76
N ALA A 44 2.59 -6.11 -2.59
CA ALA A 44 1.43 -5.56 -1.89
C ALA A 44 0.79 -4.39 -2.62
N ASP A 45 1.58 -3.52 -3.27
CA ASP A 45 1.09 -2.46 -4.13
C ASP A 45 0.34 -3.04 -5.34
N SER A 46 0.84 -4.13 -5.94
CA SER A 46 0.14 -4.85 -7.03
C SER A 46 -1.17 -5.47 -6.56
N ILE A 47 -1.20 -6.09 -5.37
CA ILE A 47 -2.43 -6.62 -4.77
C ILE A 47 -3.43 -5.49 -4.50
N THR A 48 -2.97 -4.41 -3.86
CA THR A 48 -3.78 -3.22 -3.56
C THR A 48 -4.39 -2.62 -4.82
N ALA A 49 -3.58 -2.47 -5.86
CA ALA A 49 -4.02 -1.94 -7.15
C ALA A 49 -5.05 -2.86 -7.83
N SER A 50 -4.87 -4.18 -7.75
CA SER A 50 -5.80 -5.16 -8.32
C SER A 50 -7.16 -5.13 -7.62
N ILE A 51 -7.16 -5.04 -6.28
CA ILE A 51 -8.38 -4.85 -5.48
C ILE A 51 -9.07 -3.54 -5.88
N ALA A 52 -8.32 -2.44 -5.96
CA ALA A 52 -8.85 -1.13 -6.36
C ALA A 52 -9.49 -1.18 -7.77
N ILE A 53 -8.82 -1.76 -8.77
CA ILE A 53 -9.39 -1.89 -10.12
C ILE A 53 -10.68 -2.70 -10.08
N THR A 54 -10.69 -3.83 -9.38
CA THR A 54 -11.87 -4.69 -9.23
C THR A 54 -13.03 -3.90 -8.63
N LEU A 55 -12.79 -3.18 -7.52
CA LEU A 55 -13.79 -2.34 -6.87
C LEU A 55 -14.31 -1.24 -7.81
N ALA A 56 -13.42 -0.60 -8.57
CA ALA A 56 -13.82 0.46 -9.48
C ALA A 56 -14.69 -0.04 -10.64
N VAL A 57 -14.38 -1.23 -11.17
CA VAL A 57 -15.19 -1.89 -12.20
C VAL A 57 -16.54 -2.29 -11.64
N LEU A 58 -16.58 -2.86 -10.44
CA LEU A 58 -17.84 -3.22 -9.77
C LEU A 58 -18.69 -1.97 -9.53
N LEU A 59 -18.11 -0.87 -9.01
CA LEU A 59 -18.81 0.41 -8.78
C LEU A 59 -19.32 1.08 -10.07
N LEU A 60 -18.74 0.76 -11.23
CA LEU A 60 -19.20 1.25 -12.53
C LEU A 60 -20.35 0.42 -13.10
N ASN A 61 -20.38 -0.89 -12.79
CA ASN A 61 -21.31 -1.83 -13.41
C ASN A 61 -22.58 -2.06 -12.57
N ASN A 62 -22.45 -2.25 -11.26
CA ASN A 62 -23.56 -2.57 -10.36
C ASN A 62 -23.45 -1.67 -9.12
N GLY A 63 -24.52 -0.95 -8.75
CA GLY A 63 -24.54 -0.18 -7.51
C GLY A 63 -24.35 -1.10 -6.29
N ILE A 64 -23.13 -1.19 -5.78
CA ILE A 64 -22.75 -2.10 -4.69
C ILE A 64 -23.41 -1.68 -3.36
N CYS A 65 -23.88 -2.64 -2.53
CA CYS A 65 -24.29 -2.38 -1.13
C CYS A 65 -23.13 -1.67 -0.39
N GLU A 66 -23.42 -0.55 0.28
CA GLU A 66 -22.44 0.31 0.98
C GLU A 66 -21.58 -0.44 2.02
N ASN A 67 -22.11 -1.49 2.65
CA ASN A 67 -21.40 -2.25 3.69
C ASN A 67 -20.20 -3.08 3.18
N HIS A 68 -20.28 -3.62 1.95
CA HIS A 68 -19.18 -4.40 1.36
C HIS A 68 -18.03 -3.50 0.89
N VAL A 69 -18.39 -2.27 0.50
CA VAL A 69 -17.47 -1.23 0.05
C VAL A 69 -16.56 -0.76 1.20
N ASP A 70 -17.07 -0.73 2.44
CA ASP A 70 -16.32 -0.37 3.64
C ASP A 70 -15.21 -1.38 4.02
N ILE A 71 -15.41 -2.69 3.82
CA ILE A 71 -14.37 -3.71 4.04
C ILE A 71 -13.20 -3.50 3.07
N VAL A 72 -13.51 -3.24 1.80
CA VAL A 72 -12.49 -3.04 0.77
C VAL A 72 -11.71 -1.75 1.02
N PHE A 73 -12.41 -0.66 1.39
CA PHE A 73 -11.78 0.64 1.66
C PHE A 73 -10.97 0.70 2.94
N THR A 74 -11.19 -0.21 3.89
CA THR A 74 -10.41 -0.31 5.13
C THR A 74 -9.22 -1.27 5.00
N THR A 75 -9.37 -2.33 4.20
CA THR A 75 -8.31 -3.32 3.98
C THR A 75 -7.13 -2.75 3.20
N ILE A 76 -7.38 -1.93 2.18
CA ILE A 76 -6.32 -1.29 1.38
C ILE A 76 -5.38 -0.42 2.24
N PRO A 77 -5.86 0.56 3.03
CA PRO A 77 -5.01 1.33 3.94
C PRO A 77 -4.27 0.46 4.95
N LEU A 78 -4.92 -0.57 5.50
CA LEU A 78 -4.33 -1.43 6.52
C LEU A 78 -3.09 -2.17 6.00
N ILE A 79 -3.17 -2.77 4.80
CA ILE A 79 -2.01 -3.42 4.15
C ILE A 79 -0.84 -2.43 4.10
N GLN A 80 -1.10 -1.22 3.62
CA GLN A 80 -0.07 -0.18 3.45
C GLN A 80 0.51 0.34 4.78
N CYS A 81 -0.31 0.51 5.83
CA CYS A 81 0.15 0.89 7.17
C CYS A 81 1.17 -0.11 7.73
N VAL A 82 0.84 -1.39 7.58
CA VAL A 82 1.59 -2.50 8.16
C VAL A 82 2.95 -2.64 7.47
N PHE A 83 3.02 -2.43 6.15
CA PHE A 83 4.29 -2.31 5.43
C PHE A 83 5.10 -1.06 5.78
N LEU A 84 4.44 0.09 5.87
CA LEU A 84 5.11 1.34 6.18
C LEU A 84 5.84 1.22 7.53
N LEU A 85 5.19 0.64 8.53
CA LEU A 85 5.79 0.36 9.82
C LEU A 85 6.98 -0.61 9.72
N ALA A 86 6.85 -1.67 8.93
CA ALA A 86 7.92 -2.65 8.71
C ALA A 86 9.18 -1.98 8.14
N THR A 87 9.01 -1.12 7.13
CA THR A 87 10.13 -0.40 6.51
C THR A 87 10.77 0.56 7.50
N SER A 88 9.98 1.25 8.33
CA SER A 88 10.48 2.12 9.41
C SER A 88 11.32 1.34 10.42
N ILE A 89 10.85 0.17 10.85
CA ILE A 89 11.57 -0.70 11.77
C ILE A 89 12.88 -1.17 11.13
N ASP A 90 12.85 -1.60 9.87
CA ASP A 90 14.07 -2.02 9.16
C ASP A 90 15.11 -0.90 9.09
N TYR A 91 14.71 0.33 8.75
CA TYR A 91 15.62 1.47 8.74
C TYR A 91 16.18 1.78 10.14
N LEU A 92 15.38 1.66 11.19
CA LEU A 92 15.85 1.83 12.56
C LEU A 92 16.86 0.74 12.97
N VAL A 93 16.56 -0.53 12.68
CA VAL A 93 17.46 -1.66 12.97
C VAL A 93 18.76 -1.53 12.19
N ALA A 94 18.69 -1.20 10.89
CA ALA A 94 19.86 -0.93 10.07
C ALA A 94 20.72 0.20 10.64
N ARG A 95 20.11 1.21 11.25
CA ARG A 95 20.80 2.38 11.80
C ARG A 95 21.40 2.14 13.18
N PHE A 96 20.62 1.62 14.12
CA PHE A 96 21.00 1.50 15.52
C PHE A 96 21.64 0.15 15.85
N LEU A 97 21.36 -0.89 15.06
CA LEU A 97 21.85 -2.25 15.26
C LEU A 97 22.44 -2.83 13.95
N PRO A 98 23.43 -2.16 13.31
CA PRO A 98 23.92 -2.54 11.98
C PRO A 98 24.56 -3.94 11.93
N HIS A 99 25.15 -4.39 13.05
CA HIS A 99 25.72 -5.74 13.13
C HIS A 99 24.64 -6.82 13.09
N PHE A 100 23.52 -6.58 13.79
CA PHE A 100 22.35 -7.48 13.76
C PHE A 100 21.66 -7.44 12.39
N HIS A 101 21.53 -6.26 11.77
CA HIS A 101 20.91 -6.10 10.46
C HIS A 101 21.62 -6.90 9.35
N ARG A 102 22.96 -6.92 9.35
CA ARG A 102 23.76 -7.64 8.34
C ARG A 102 23.75 -9.16 8.51
N THR A 103 23.59 -9.64 9.73
CA THR A 103 23.75 -11.07 10.07
C THR A 103 22.42 -11.78 10.22
N SER A 104 21.34 -11.05 10.45
CA SER A 104 20.01 -11.61 10.68
C SER A 104 19.22 -11.72 9.39
N PRO A 105 18.50 -12.85 9.15
CA PRO A 105 17.50 -12.95 8.09
C PRO A 105 16.22 -12.16 8.40
N LEU A 106 16.29 -11.15 9.29
CA LEU A 106 15.15 -10.36 9.75
C LEU A 106 14.35 -9.80 8.57
N CYS A 107 15.03 -9.21 7.59
CA CYS A 107 14.39 -8.65 6.39
C CYS A 107 13.53 -9.67 5.64
N TYR A 108 14.00 -10.91 5.52
CA TYR A 108 13.28 -11.99 4.86
C TYR A 108 12.07 -12.46 5.68
N ARG A 109 12.24 -12.61 7.00
CA ARG A 109 11.15 -13.02 7.90
C ARG A 109 10.04 -11.97 7.98
N VAL A 110 10.46 -10.71 8.10
CA VAL A 110 9.60 -9.52 8.04
C VAL A 110 8.84 -9.57 6.71
N SER A 111 9.53 -9.54 5.56
CA SER A 111 8.89 -9.59 4.23
C SER A 111 7.89 -10.76 4.07
N PHE A 112 8.24 -11.97 4.51
CA PHE A 112 7.36 -13.14 4.46
C PHE A 112 6.06 -12.97 5.26
N VAL A 113 6.15 -12.45 6.49
CA VAL A 113 4.97 -12.17 7.33
C VAL A 113 4.06 -11.15 6.65
N PHE A 114 4.62 -10.12 6.01
CA PHE A 114 3.82 -9.10 5.31
C PHE A 114 3.17 -9.63 4.03
N VAL A 115 3.87 -10.44 3.25
CA VAL A 115 3.28 -11.12 2.09
C VAL A 115 2.13 -12.01 2.54
N THR A 116 2.31 -12.78 3.62
CA THR A 116 1.26 -13.63 4.19
C THR A 116 0.05 -12.80 4.62
N PHE A 117 0.27 -11.70 5.34
CA PHE A 117 -0.80 -10.78 5.74
C PHE A 117 -1.56 -10.19 4.54
N SER A 118 -0.83 -9.78 3.49
CA SER A 118 -1.42 -9.22 2.27
C SER A 118 -2.27 -10.23 1.51
N VAL A 119 -1.83 -11.49 1.47
CA VAL A 119 -2.58 -12.59 0.87
C VAL A 119 -3.84 -12.88 1.67
N VAL A 120 -3.76 -12.93 3.01
CA VAL A 120 -4.94 -13.12 3.86
C VAL A 120 -5.94 -11.98 3.67
N ALA A 121 -5.46 -10.73 3.65
CA ALA A 121 -6.28 -9.56 3.39
C ALA A 121 -6.95 -9.61 2.00
N LEU A 122 -6.22 -10.06 0.97
CA LEU A 122 -6.77 -10.31 -0.37
C LEU A 122 -7.86 -11.37 -0.36
N VAL A 123 -7.63 -12.51 0.31
CA VAL A 123 -8.63 -13.59 0.42
C VAL A 123 -9.89 -13.08 1.08
N ILE A 124 -9.79 -12.37 2.22
CA ILE A 124 -10.94 -11.75 2.90
C ILE A 124 -11.68 -10.81 1.96
N THR A 125 -10.94 -9.99 1.21
CA THR A 125 -11.52 -9.03 0.26
C THR A 125 -12.24 -9.72 -0.89
N ILE A 126 -11.65 -10.77 -1.47
CA ILE A 126 -12.26 -11.56 -2.55
C ILE A 126 -13.51 -12.26 -2.04
N THR A 127 -13.46 -12.89 -0.85
CA THR A 127 -14.63 -13.54 -0.27
C THR A 127 -15.78 -12.56 -0.07
N ALA A 128 -15.50 -11.34 0.42
CA ALA A 128 -16.51 -10.29 0.56
C ALA A 128 -17.09 -9.82 -0.80
N ILE A 129 -16.28 -9.83 -1.87
CA ILE A 129 -16.74 -9.51 -3.22
C ILE A 129 -17.60 -10.66 -3.78
N MET A 130 -17.21 -11.91 -3.56
CA MET A 130 -17.96 -13.08 -4.04
C MET A 130 -19.32 -13.21 -3.34
N ASP A 131 -19.36 -12.97 -2.02
CA ASP A 131 -20.61 -12.94 -1.23
C ASP A 131 -21.60 -11.91 -1.82
N TYR A 132 -21.09 -10.75 -2.27
CA TYR A 132 -21.91 -9.75 -2.96
C TYR A 132 -22.40 -10.19 -4.36
N LEU A 133 -21.62 -10.99 -5.10
CA LEU A 133 -21.99 -11.42 -6.45
C LEU A 133 -23.00 -12.58 -6.46
N ASP A 134 -23.03 -13.40 -5.41
CA ASP A 134 -23.91 -14.56 -5.31
C ASP A 134 -25.33 -14.22 -4.82
N ASP A 135 -25.54 -13.08 -4.14
CA ASP A 135 -26.87 -12.64 -3.70
C ASP A 135 -27.62 -11.91 -4.84
N GLU A 136 -28.36 -12.66 -5.65
CA GLU A 136 -29.22 -12.14 -6.74
C GLU A 136 -30.43 -11.31 -6.23
N SER A 137 -30.71 -11.30 -4.92
CA SER A 137 -31.72 -10.45 -4.31
C SER A 137 -31.12 -9.13 -3.83
N ILE A 138 -31.42 -8.05 -4.55
CA ILE A 138 -31.18 -6.64 -4.17
C ILE A 138 -31.68 -6.29 -2.74
N GLU A 139 -32.50 -7.15 -2.12
CA GLU A 139 -33.08 -6.98 -0.79
C GLU A 139 -32.35 -7.71 0.36
N SER A 140 -31.40 -8.59 0.09
CA SER A 140 -30.59 -9.23 1.14
C SER A 140 -29.16 -8.72 1.12
N CYS A 141 -28.92 -7.51 1.64
CA CYS A 141 -27.58 -7.24 2.19
C CYS A 141 -27.45 -8.08 3.50
N LEU A 142 -27.43 -9.42 3.40
CA LEU A 142 -27.33 -10.33 4.55
C LEU A 142 -25.93 -10.20 5.19
N PRO A 143 -25.83 -10.17 6.54
CA PRO A 143 -24.61 -9.89 7.25
C PRO A 143 -23.85 -11.20 7.51
N ALA A 144 -23.42 -11.93 6.47
CA ALA A 144 -22.73 -13.20 6.72
C ALA A 144 -21.29 -12.99 7.24
N ILE A 145 -20.62 -11.89 6.84
CA ILE A 145 -19.27 -11.52 7.33
C ILE A 145 -19.13 -9.99 7.47
N ALA A 146 -20.22 -9.28 7.79
CA ALA A 146 -20.16 -7.85 8.06
C ALA A 146 -19.45 -7.64 9.41
N LEU A 147 -18.17 -7.23 9.37
CA LEU A 147 -17.51 -6.65 10.55
C LEU A 147 -18.45 -5.59 11.14
N PRO A 148 -18.76 -5.62 12.45
CA PRO A 148 -19.62 -4.62 13.04
C PRO A 148 -19.02 -3.22 12.81
N PHE A 149 -19.86 -2.18 12.67
CA PHE A 149 -19.43 -0.80 12.45
C PHE A 149 -18.33 -0.33 13.44
N SER A 150 -18.36 -0.84 14.67
CA SER A 150 -17.34 -0.61 15.70
C SER A 150 -15.97 -1.19 15.34
N ALA A 151 -15.92 -2.36 14.69
CA ALA A 151 -14.66 -2.99 14.27
C ALA A 151 -13.96 -2.20 13.16
N PHE A 152 -14.71 -1.52 12.28
CA PHE A 152 -14.13 -0.65 11.25
C PHE A 152 -13.49 0.62 11.84
N ASN A 153 -14.16 1.26 12.81
CA ASN A 153 -13.57 2.43 13.48
C ASN A 153 -12.30 2.03 14.23
N VAL A 154 -12.33 0.89 14.94
CA VAL A 154 -11.15 0.33 15.60
C VAL A 154 -10.02 0.05 14.59
N LEU A 155 -10.33 -0.43 13.39
CA LEU A 155 -9.34 -0.70 12.36
C LEU A 155 -8.69 0.58 11.81
N TYR A 156 -9.48 1.64 11.59
CA TYR A 156 -8.95 2.95 11.21
C TYR A 156 -8.11 3.58 12.33
N ASP A 157 -8.54 3.43 13.60
CA ASP A 157 -7.77 3.88 14.76
C ASP A 157 -6.42 3.16 14.86
N ILE A 158 -6.42 1.83 14.66
CA ILE A 158 -5.20 1.03 14.59
C ILE A 158 -4.32 1.54 13.44
N CYS A 159 -4.89 1.71 12.24
CA CYS A 159 -4.15 2.26 11.09
C CYS A 159 -3.49 3.59 11.44
N LEU A 160 -4.25 4.53 12.01
CA LEU A 160 -3.75 5.84 12.40
C LEU A 160 -2.62 5.74 13.43
N ILE A 161 -2.78 4.90 14.46
CA ILE A 161 -1.74 4.67 15.48
C ILE A 161 -0.47 4.12 14.82
N LEU A 162 -0.57 3.12 13.97
CA LEU A 162 0.57 2.53 13.26
C LEU A 162 1.27 3.56 12.36
N GLN A 163 0.51 4.42 11.69
CA GLN A 163 1.05 5.50 10.86
C GLN A 163 1.79 6.54 11.70
N ILE A 164 1.23 6.94 12.84
CA ILE A 164 1.87 7.88 13.77
C ILE A 164 3.18 7.29 14.30
N ILE A 165 3.17 6.03 14.74
CA ILE A 165 4.39 5.33 15.20
C ILE A 165 5.44 5.31 14.08
N SER A 166 5.03 4.96 12.86
CA SER A 166 5.93 4.94 11.70
C SER A 166 6.51 6.33 11.38
N ALA A 167 5.70 7.39 11.46
CA ALA A 167 6.16 8.76 11.27
C ALA A 167 7.15 9.18 12.37
N LEU A 168 6.88 8.85 13.63
CA LEU A 168 7.79 9.10 14.76
C LEU A 168 9.13 8.38 14.56
N PHE A 169 9.11 7.14 14.08
CA PHE A 169 10.34 6.41 13.75
C PHE A 169 11.16 7.11 12.66
N HIS A 170 10.52 7.65 11.63
CA HIS A 170 11.21 8.44 10.61
C HIS A 170 11.75 9.77 11.16
N VAL A 171 11.05 10.42 12.10
CA VAL A 171 11.56 11.60 12.81
C VAL A 171 12.78 11.25 13.67
N LEU A 172 12.75 10.12 14.38
CA LEU A 172 13.89 9.63 15.16
C LEU A 172 15.10 9.36 14.26
N LEU A 173 14.89 8.85 13.03
CA LEU A 173 15.97 8.71 12.05
C LEU A 173 16.59 10.07 11.73
N LEU A 174 15.82 11.15 11.55
CA LEU A 174 16.34 12.49 11.25
C LEU A 174 17.22 13.08 12.37
N LEU A 175 17.00 12.70 13.63
CA LEU A 175 17.78 13.19 14.78
C LEU A 175 19.21 12.66 14.82
N GLY A 176 19.56 11.70 13.95
CA GLY A 176 20.93 11.19 13.83
C GLY A 176 21.93 12.25 13.39
N LYS A 177 22.94 12.54 14.23
CA LYS A 177 23.99 13.57 13.99
C LYS A 177 24.81 13.39 12.69
N GLN A 178 24.82 12.21 12.07
CA GLN A 178 25.62 11.89 10.88
C GLN A 178 24.75 11.30 9.76
N LEU A 179 23.91 12.14 9.15
CA LEU A 179 23.15 11.78 7.96
C LEU A 179 23.54 12.70 6.81
N ASP A 180 23.92 12.08 5.69
CA ASP A 180 24.15 12.81 4.45
C ASP A 180 22.88 13.56 4.03
N ARG A 181 23.07 14.73 3.40
CA ARG A 181 21.98 15.59 2.94
C ARG A 181 20.96 14.83 2.07
N HIS A 182 21.43 13.94 1.21
CA HIS A 182 20.56 13.11 0.35
C HIS A 182 19.68 12.13 1.15
N ILE A 183 20.19 11.57 2.25
CA ILE A 183 19.43 10.65 3.10
C ILE A 183 18.39 11.45 3.92
N LYS A 184 18.77 12.62 4.42
CA LYS A 184 17.84 13.52 5.13
C LYS A 184 16.66 13.93 4.25
N ILE A 185 16.93 14.39 3.03
CA ILE A 185 15.87 14.76 2.07
C ILE A 185 14.94 13.58 1.82
N ALA A 186 15.48 12.37 1.64
CA ALA A 186 14.66 11.20 1.41
C ALA A 186 13.75 10.83 2.59
N ILE A 187 14.26 10.95 3.83
CA ILE A 187 13.44 10.73 5.03
C ILE A 187 12.37 11.82 5.16
N CYS A 188 12.72 13.09 4.93
CA CYS A 188 11.74 14.18 4.97
C CYS A 188 10.63 14.01 3.93
N MET A 189 10.97 13.60 2.69
CA MET A 189 9.98 13.32 1.65
C MET A 189 9.06 12.17 2.04
N ARG A 190 9.59 11.11 2.66
CA ARG A 190 8.78 9.99 3.18
C ARG A 190 7.83 10.46 4.29
N ILE A 191 8.31 11.25 5.24
CA ILE A 191 7.46 11.83 6.30
C ILE A 191 6.35 12.69 5.68
N ALA A 192 6.68 13.57 4.73
CA ALA A 192 5.70 14.41 4.07
C ALA A 192 4.62 13.59 3.33
N LEU A 193 5.02 12.53 2.62
CA LEU A 193 4.09 11.62 1.96
C LEU A 193 3.17 10.91 2.96
N ILE A 194 3.71 10.40 4.07
CA ILE A 194 2.94 9.74 5.14
C ILE A 194 1.91 10.72 5.74
N PHE A 195 2.32 11.95 6.04
CA PHE A 195 1.41 12.93 6.65
C PHE A 195 0.32 13.39 5.69
N VAL A 196 0.69 13.78 4.47
CA VAL A 196 -0.23 14.42 3.51
C VAL A 196 -1.17 13.42 2.87
N LEU A 197 -0.67 12.24 2.50
CA LEU A 197 -1.44 11.27 1.71
C LEU A 197 -1.99 10.12 2.56
N PHE A 198 -1.68 10.06 3.85
CA PHE A 198 -2.05 8.93 4.69
C PHE A 198 -2.71 9.36 6.00
N ILE A 199 -1.97 10.05 6.88
CA ILE A 199 -2.49 10.49 8.19
C ILE A 199 -3.62 11.51 8.02
N GLY A 200 -3.40 12.58 7.26
CA GLY A 200 -4.39 13.65 7.07
C GLY A 200 -5.74 13.14 6.53
N PRO A 201 -5.75 12.38 5.43
CA PRO A 201 -6.98 11.79 4.89
C PRO A 201 -7.68 10.83 5.86
N THR A 202 -6.93 10.00 6.61
CA THR A 202 -7.50 9.08 7.62
C THR A 202 -8.16 9.83 8.77
N CYS A 203 -7.50 10.88 9.29
CA CYS A 203 -8.07 11.75 10.32
C CYS A 203 -9.33 12.48 9.83
N ALA A 204 -9.37 12.90 8.56
CA ALA A 204 -10.53 13.57 7.98
C ALA A 204 -11.75 12.64 7.92
N ILE A 205 -11.59 11.36 7.56
CA ILE A 205 -12.69 10.38 7.62
C ILE A 205 -13.19 10.19 9.04
N LEU A 206 -12.28 9.97 10.00
CA LEU A 206 -12.65 9.77 11.40
C LEU A 206 -13.45 10.98 11.91
N LEU A 207 -13.01 12.20 11.60
CA LEU A 207 -13.72 13.43 11.94
C LEU A 207 -15.10 13.54 11.28
N LEU A 208 -15.20 13.22 9.98
CA LEU A 208 -16.48 13.24 9.26
C LEU A 208 -17.47 12.20 9.80
N ARG A 209 -16.97 11.04 10.22
CA ARG A 209 -17.77 9.99 10.88
C ARG A 209 -18.22 10.41 12.28
N THR A 210 -17.35 11.02 13.09
CA THR A 210 -17.74 11.45 14.45
C THR A 210 -18.79 12.55 14.47
N ILE A 211 -18.80 13.43 13.46
CA ILE A 211 -19.83 14.47 13.33
C ILE A 211 -21.11 13.99 12.61
N GLY A 212 -21.20 12.71 12.24
CA GLY A 212 -22.39 12.11 11.60
C GLY A 212 -22.65 12.63 10.19
N ASN A 213 -21.62 13.03 9.44
CA ASN A 213 -21.79 13.55 8.08
C ASN A 213 -22.14 12.42 7.09
N THR A 214 -23.09 12.65 6.20
CA THR A 214 -23.52 11.67 5.19
C THR A 214 -22.54 11.52 4.01
N HIS A 215 -21.52 12.38 3.90
CA HIS A 215 -20.52 12.32 2.83
C HIS A 215 -19.32 11.39 3.11
N VAL A 216 -19.45 10.48 4.08
CA VAL A 216 -18.39 9.56 4.50
C VAL A 216 -17.91 8.64 3.36
N ASP A 217 -18.79 8.22 2.46
CA ASP A 217 -18.43 7.32 1.35
C ASP A 217 -17.52 8.00 0.32
N ILE A 218 -17.74 9.30 0.08
CA ILE A 218 -16.88 10.10 -0.78
C ILE A 218 -15.51 10.26 -0.13
N ALA A 219 -15.47 10.43 1.19
CA ALA A 219 -14.23 10.53 1.94
C ALA A 219 -13.44 9.20 1.95
N ALA A 220 -14.12 8.05 2.10
CA ALA A 220 -13.53 6.71 2.01
C ALA A 220 -12.85 6.47 0.65
N LYS A 221 -13.56 6.82 -0.42
CA LYS A 221 -13.04 6.81 -1.79
C LYS A 221 -11.79 7.70 -1.95
N LEU A 222 -11.82 8.91 -1.38
CA LEU A 222 -10.70 9.83 -1.39
C LEU A 222 -9.48 9.29 -0.65
N VAL A 223 -9.67 8.67 0.53
CA VAL A 223 -8.58 8.05 1.29
C VAL A 223 -7.91 6.97 0.48
N VAL A 224 -8.67 6.08 -0.16
CA VAL A 224 -8.06 5.03 -0.98
C VAL A 224 -7.34 5.62 -2.19
N LEU A 225 -7.85 6.68 -2.81
CA LEU A 225 -7.10 7.40 -3.84
C LEU A 225 -5.78 7.97 -3.29
N CYS A 226 -5.79 8.57 -2.10
CA CYS A 226 -4.58 9.06 -1.43
C CYS A 226 -3.60 7.93 -1.09
N VAL A 227 -4.10 6.77 -0.66
CA VAL A 227 -3.30 5.54 -0.44
C VAL A 227 -2.60 5.11 -1.73
N LEU A 228 -3.34 5.04 -2.84
CA LEU A 228 -2.77 4.67 -4.14
C LEU A 228 -1.72 5.68 -4.61
N LEU A 229 -1.98 6.98 -4.45
CA LEU A 229 -1.03 8.04 -4.77
C LEU A 229 0.21 7.98 -3.87
N HIS A 230 0.04 7.67 -2.59
CA HIS A 230 1.15 7.46 -1.66
C HIS A 230 2.04 6.32 -2.14
N SER A 231 1.47 5.16 -2.45
CA SER A 231 2.22 4.00 -2.98
C SER A 231 2.93 4.35 -4.30
N LEU A 232 2.25 5.03 -5.22
CA LEU A 232 2.82 5.46 -6.50
C LEU A 232 4.02 6.41 -6.30
N CYS A 233 3.87 7.42 -5.45
CA CYS A 233 4.94 8.36 -5.11
C CYS A 233 6.12 7.67 -4.43
N ASN A 234 5.85 6.78 -3.47
CA ASN A 234 6.89 6.04 -2.75
C ASN A 234 7.69 5.14 -3.70
N THR A 235 7.00 4.41 -4.57
CA THR A 235 7.61 3.52 -5.57
C THR A 235 8.43 4.31 -6.60
N THR A 236 7.87 5.40 -7.13
CA THR A 236 8.58 6.30 -8.06
C THR A 236 9.82 6.92 -7.42
N PHE A 237 9.71 7.34 -6.16
CA PHE A 237 10.83 7.89 -5.40
C PHE A 237 11.96 6.86 -5.20
N CYS A 238 11.62 5.59 -4.93
CA CYS A 238 12.60 4.51 -4.81
C CYS A 238 13.38 4.30 -6.12
N VAL A 239 12.71 4.33 -7.26
CA VAL A 239 13.35 4.25 -8.60
C VAL A 239 14.22 5.47 -8.85
N TRP A 240 13.71 6.67 -8.58
CA TRP A 240 14.46 7.90 -8.80
C TRP A 240 15.77 7.91 -8.01
N ARG A 241 15.76 7.41 -6.78
CA ARG A 241 16.93 7.39 -5.89
C ARG A 241 17.95 6.31 -6.22
N SER A 242 17.55 5.15 -6.75
CA SER A 242 18.45 4.00 -6.94
C SER A 242 18.98 3.87 -8.39
N PRO A 243 20.28 4.12 -8.64
CA PRO A 243 20.89 3.87 -9.94
C PRO A 243 20.92 2.38 -10.31
N GLN A 244 20.92 1.49 -9.30
CA GLN A 244 20.88 0.04 -9.52
C GLN A 244 19.50 -0.38 -10.04
N LEU A 245 18.43 0.17 -9.46
CA LEU A 245 17.05 -0.13 -9.88
C LEU A 245 16.75 0.43 -11.28
N LYS A 246 17.24 1.63 -11.59
CA LYS A 246 17.16 2.20 -12.95
C LYS A 246 17.81 1.29 -13.99
N ARG A 247 19.04 0.83 -13.72
CA ARG A 247 19.76 -0.10 -14.60
C ARG A 247 19.05 -1.44 -14.73
N ALA A 248 18.52 -1.97 -13.62
CA ALA A 248 17.76 -3.21 -13.60
C ALA A 248 16.52 -3.12 -14.52
N LEU A 249 15.75 -2.03 -14.39
CA LEU A 249 14.57 -1.76 -15.20
C LEU A 249 14.92 -1.66 -16.69
N SER A 250 15.89 -0.80 -17.05
CA SER A 250 16.33 -0.64 -18.44
C SER A 250 16.81 -1.95 -19.07
N SER A 251 17.59 -2.74 -18.32
CA SER A 251 18.10 -4.03 -18.81
C SER A 251 16.99 -5.07 -19.00
N SER A 252 15.94 -5.02 -18.17
CA SER A 252 14.80 -5.95 -18.26
C SER A 252 13.94 -5.64 -19.48
N ILE A 253 13.71 -4.35 -19.76
CA ILE A 253 12.98 -3.88 -20.95
C ILE A 253 13.74 -4.26 -22.23
N LEU A 254 15.05 -3.99 -22.29
CA LEU A 254 15.89 -4.34 -23.44
C LEU A 254 15.97 -5.84 -23.73
N LYS A 255 15.97 -6.68 -22.69
CA LYS A 255 15.95 -8.14 -22.87
C LYS A 255 14.59 -8.66 -23.33
N CYS A 256 13.49 -8.07 -22.89
CA CYS A 256 12.17 -8.44 -23.38
C CYS A 256 11.98 -8.06 -24.86
N SER A 257 12.49 -6.92 -25.32
CA SER A 257 12.39 -6.56 -26.75
C SER A 257 13.14 -7.56 -27.64
N ARG A 258 14.31 -8.04 -27.22
CA ARG A 258 15.08 -9.03 -27.99
C ARG A 258 14.46 -10.42 -28.01
N MET A 259 13.60 -10.74 -27.05
CA MET A 259 12.87 -12.01 -27.03
C MET A 259 11.62 -12.00 -27.93
N SER A 260 11.11 -10.83 -28.33
CA SER A 260 9.99 -10.77 -29.30
C SER A 260 10.45 -10.84 -30.76
N ASP A 261 11.75 -10.68 -31.00
CA ASP A 261 12.36 -10.72 -32.34
C ASP A 261 12.81 -12.14 -32.75
N HIS A 262 12.54 -13.14 -31.90
CA HIS A 262 12.81 -14.57 -32.11
C HIS A 262 11.52 -15.38 -31.97
#